data_AF-A0A1I0EVM2-F1
#
_entry.id   AF-A0A1I0EVM2-F1
#
_cell.length_a   1.000
_cell.length_b   1.000
_cell.length_c   1.000
_cell.angle_alpha   90.00
_cell.angle_beta   90.00
_cell.angle_gamma   90.00
#
_symmetry.space_group_name_H-M   'P 1'
#
loop_
_entity.id
_entity.type
_entity.pdbx_description
1 polymer ?
#
loop_
_entity_poly.entity_id
_entity_poly.type
_entity_poly.pdbx_seq_one_letter_code
_entity_poly.pdbx_strand_id
1 'polypeptide(L)'
;MRKFVKEIKPKYAADCEFTIILCSDTDVFELSQKPPIKWDEVKEGMMDYGAKKVIMVRAKRFIEDWFLYDAENIISFLRLKKTTKVVGSTGYDKLKKLYRQANRVYYKGMRSNGMVEKLDIDKISLAVKDQLAPLYKILGVTI
;
A
#
# COMPACT_ATOMS: atom_id res chain seq x y z
N MET A 1 -8.04 4.20 15.29
CA MET A 1 -8.73 3.26 16.21
C MET A 1 -10.25 3.38 16.17
N ARG A 2 -10.84 4.60 16.25
CA ARG A 2 -12.30 4.83 16.21
C ARG A 2 -13.06 4.00 15.16
N LYS A 3 -12.57 3.94 13.92
CA LYS A 3 -13.20 3.18 12.83
C LYS A 3 -13.34 1.69 13.16
N PHE A 4 -12.28 1.06 13.67
CA PHE A 4 -12.33 -0.34 14.06
C PHE A 4 -13.39 -0.58 15.14
N VAL A 5 -13.34 0.20 16.22
CA VAL A 5 -14.22 0.04 17.39
C VAL A 5 -15.68 0.36 17.10
N LYS A 6 -15.95 1.43 16.35
CA LYS A 6 -17.31 1.94 16.14
C LYS A 6 -17.97 1.45 14.86
N GLU A 7 -17.21 1.09 13.83
CA GLU A 7 -17.76 0.80 12.50
C GLU A 7 -17.51 -0.63 12.02
N ILE A 8 -16.44 -1.29 12.48
CA ILE A 8 -16.09 -2.64 12.02
C ILE A 8 -16.50 -3.68 13.05
N LYS A 9 -15.97 -3.61 14.27
CA LYS A 9 -16.22 -4.60 15.33
C LYS A 9 -17.71 -4.85 15.60
N PRO A 10 -18.59 -3.83 15.69
CA PRO A 10 -20.02 -4.03 15.96
C PRO A 10 -20.79 -4.75 14.85
N LYS A 11 -20.20 -4.94 13.67
CA LYS A 11 -20.85 -5.64 12.54
C LYS A 11 -20.70 -7.16 12.58
N TYR A 12 -19.88 -7.68 13.50
CA TYR A 12 -19.59 -9.10 13.61
C TYR A 12 -19.98 -9.62 15.00
N ALA A 13 -20.10 -10.95 15.10
CA ALA A 13 -20.40 -11.62 16.35
C ALA A 13 -19.31 -11.36 17.41
N ALA A 14 -19.68 -11.48 18.68
CA ALA A 14 -18.79 -11.16 19.81
C ALA A 14 -17.56 -12.07 19.88
N ASP A 15 -17.65 -13.29 19.36
CA ASP A 15 -16.59 -14.30 19.28
C ASP A 15 -15.72 -14.18 18.01
N CYS A 16 -15.98 -13.19 17.15
CA CYS A 16 -15.18 -12.98 15.94
C CYS A 16 -13.75 -12.53 16.29
N GLU A 17 -12.75 -13.27 15.80
CA GLU A 17 -11.35 -12.89 15.93
C GLU A 17 -10.91 -11.95 14.80
N PHE A 18 -10.34 -10.80 15.18
CA PHE A 18 -9.81 -9.83 14.23
C PHE A 18 -8.29 -9.92 14.12
N THR A 19 -7.78 -10.13 12.91
CA THR A 19 -6.37 -9.85 12.58
C THR A 19 -6.29 -8.51 11.86
N ILE A 20 -5.54 -7.57 12.43
CA ILE A 20 -5.36 -6.22 11.87
C ILE A 20 -4.02 -6.14 11.15
N ILE A 21 -4.05 -5.61 9.93
CA ILE A 21 -2.86 -5.36 9.13
C ILE A 21 -2.67 -3.85 9.02
N LEU A 22 -1.54 -3.37 9.53
CA LEU A 22 -1.11 -1.98 9.43
C LEU A 22 -0.18 -1.84 8.23
N CYS A 23 -0.60 -1.07 7.23
CA CYS A 23 0.19 -0.81 6.03
C CYS A 23 0.79 0.59 6.07
N SER A 24 2.08 0.71 5.74
CA SER A 24 2.72 2.01 5.56
C SER A 24 3.81 1.95 4.48
N ASP A 25 4.15 3.09 3.91
CA ASP A 25 5.44 3.32 3.26
C ASP A 25 6.50 3.69 4.32
N THR A 26 7.79 3.57 4.00
CA THR A 26 8.88 3.90 4.95
C THR A 26 9.47 5.30 4.74
N ASP A 27 9.29 5.92 3.58
CA ASP A 27 9.76 7.29 3.29
C ASP A 27 9.24 8.33 4.28
N VAL A 28 7.96 8.24 4.67
CA VAL A 28 7.33 9.15 5.66
C VAL A 28 8.01 9.08 7.02
N PHE A 29 8.66 7.96 7.35
CA PHE A 29 9.32 7.70 8.63
C PHE A 29 10.83 7.91 8.57
N GLU A 30 11.46 7.60 7.44
CA GLU A 30 12.91 7.77 7.23
C GLU A 30 13.30 9.23 7.00
N LEU A 31 12.41 10.06 6.45
CA LEU A 31 12.68 11.45 6.08
C LEU A 31 12.20 12.48 7.11
N SER A 32 11.51 12.05 8.18
CA SER A 32 10.98 12.94 9.23
C SER A 32 11.78 12.80 10.53
N GLN A 33 12.26 13.93 11.08
CA GLN A 33 12.96 13.98 12.38
C GLN A 33 12.06 13.62 13.57
N LYS A 34 10.74 13.71 13.42
CA LYS A 34 9.74 13.22 14.38
C LYS A 34 8.70 12.41 13.60
N PRO A 35 8.83 11.08 13.53
CA PRO A 35 7.83 10.28 12.85
C PRO A 35 6.45 10.56 13.48
N PRO A 36 5.43 10.88 12.67
CA PRO A 36 4.14 11.36 13.17
C PRO A 36 3.35 10.28 13.92
N ILE A 37 3.77 9.02 13.84
CA ILE A 37 3.08 7.86 14.38
C ILE A 37 4.08 7.00 15.16
N LYS A 38 3.74 6.70 16.41
CA LYS A 38 4.42 5.70 17.22
C LYS A 38 3.74 4.35 17.02
N TRP A 39 4.33 3.52 16.16
CA TRP A 39 3.71 2.27 15.73
C TRP A 39 3.44 1.29 16.86
N ASP A 40 4.25 1.30 17.91
CA ASP A 40 4.07 0.39 19.04
C ASP A 40 2.84 0.78 19.88
N GLU A 41 2.62 2.07 20.13
CA GLU A 41 1.38 2.58 20.75
C GLU A 41 0.14 2.22 19.89
N VAL A 42 0.26 2.28 18.56
CA VAL A 42 -0.85 1.89 17.66
C VAL A 42 -1.13 0.39 17.75
N LYS A 43 -0.09 -0.46 17.81
CA LYS A 43 -0.27 -1.92 17.93
C LYS A 43 -0.90 -2.28 19.26
N GLU A 44 -0.36 -1.75 20.37
CA GLU A 44 -0.88 -1.96 21.71
C GLU A 44 -2.35 -1.55 21.79
N GLY A 45 -2.67 -0.32 21.33
CA GLY A 45 -4.05 0.14 21.32
C GLY A 45 -4.98 -0.78 20.50
N MET A 46 -4.55 -1.27 19.33
CA MET A 46 -5.37 -2.20 18.55
C MET A 46 -5.61 -3.54 19.28
N MET A 47 -4.60 -4.07 19.97
CA MET A 47 -4.74 -5.26 20.80
C MET A 47 -5.72 -5.01 21.95
N ASP A 48 -5.61 -3.87 22.64
CA ASP A 48 -6.51 -3.49 23.75
C ASP A 48 -7.97 -3.37 23.30
N TYR A 49 -8.21 -2.95 22.05
CA TYR A 49 -9.56 -2.90 21.47
C TYR A 49 -10.09 -4.27 21.00
N GLY A 50 -9.35 -5.35 21.24
CA GLY A 50 -9.77 -6.73 20.99
C GLY A 50 -9.33 -7.29 19.63
N ALA A 51 -8.28 -6.74 19.02
CA ALA A 51 -7.61 -7.45 17.93
C ALA A 51 -6.87 -8.66 18.49
N LYS A 52 -7.01 -9.82 17.83
CA LYS A 52 -6.29 -11.04 18.18
C LYS A 52 -4.81 -10.94 17.79
N LYS A 53 -4.55 -10.30 16.66
CA LYS A 53 -3.21 -10.15 16.09
C LYS A 53 -3.12 -8.84 15.35
N VAL A 54 -1.99 -8.17 15.49
CA VAL A 54 -1.66 -6.95 14.74
C VAL A 54 -0.33 -7.18 14.04
N ILE A 55 -0.30 -7.04 12.72
CA ILE A 55 0.93 -7.12 11.93
C ILE A 55 1.13 -5.90 11.07
N MET A 56 2.36 -5.75 10.60
CA MET A 56 2.78 -4.58 9.87
C MET A 56 3.40 -4.99 8.54
N VAL A 57 2.92 -4.35 7.48
CA VAL A 57 3.39 -4.53 6.11
C VAL A 57 3.91 -3.19 5.65
N ARG A 58 5.15 -3.17 5.14
CA ARG A 58 5.81 -1.92 4.78
C ARG A 58 6.32 -1.92 3.35
N ALA A 59 5.94 -0.90 2.60
CA ALA A 59 6.58 -0.56 1.34
C ALA A 59 7.89 0.18 1.62
N LYS A 60 9.01 -0.44 1.27
CA LYS A 60 10.35 0.15 1.32
C LYS A 60 10.34 1.41 0.45
N ARG A 61 10.61 2.55 1.09
CA ARG A 61 10.55 3.88 0.50
C ARG A 61 9.12 4.24 0.12
N PHE A 62 8.66 3.98 -1.11
CA PHE A 62 7.36 4.45 -1.60
C PHE A 62 6.49 3.28 -2.08
N ILE A 63 5.18 3.32 -1.79
CA ILE A 63 4.24 2.35 -2.38
C ILE A 63 4.13 2.49 -3.90
N GLU A 64 4.37 3.69 -4.45
CA GLU A 64 4.41 3.90 -5.89
C GLU A 64 5.49 3.05 -6.59
N ASP A 65 6.57 2.69 -5.90
CA ASP A 65 7.58 1.78 -6.46
C ASP A 65 6.99 0.37 -6.69
N TRP A 66 6.00 -0.05 -5.89
CA TRP A 66 5.31 -1.32 -6.09
C TRP A 66 4.47 -1.29 -7.36
N PHE A 67 3.70 -0.21 -7.58
CA PHE A 67 2.88 -0.07 -8.79
C PHE A 67 3.73 -0.10 -10.06
N LEU A 68 4.95 0.42 -10.01
CA LEU A 68 5.85 0.49 -11.15
C LEU A 68 6.44 -0.87 -11.57
N TYR A 69 6.33 -1.93 -10.78
CA TYR A 69 6.62 -3.30 -11.28
C TYR A 69 5.69 -3.69 -12.44
N ASP A 70 4.53 -3.03 -12.54
CA ASP A 70 3.62 -3.18 -13.66
C ASP A 70 3.43 -1.89 -14.47
N ALA A 71 4.55 -1.20 -14.72
CA ALA A 71 4.56 0.04 -15.48
C ALA A 71 3.91 -0.07 -16.88
N GLU A 72 3.95 -1.23 -17.52
CA GLU A 72 3.36 -1.47 -18.84
C GLU A 72 1.84 -1.24 -18.84
N ASN A 73 1.12 -1.78 -17.86
CA ASN A 73 -0.31 -1.58 -17.75
C ASN A 73 -0.66 -0.14 -17.32
N ILE A 74 0.21 0.51 -16.52
CA ILE A 74 0.06 1.94 -16.21
C ILE A 74 0.20 2.80 -17.47
N ILE A 75 1.21 2.54 -18.30
CA ILE A 75 1.43 3.23 -19.59
C ILE A 75 0.22 3.01 -20.51
N SER A 76 -0.27 1.78 -20.59
CA SER A 76 -1.48 1.42 -21.35
C SER A 76 -2.73 2.15 -20.85
N PHE A 77 -2.95 2.17 -19.53
CA PHE A 77 -4.06 2.89 -18.88
C PHE A 77 -4.04 4.39 -19.19
N LEU A 78 -2.84 4.98 -19.21
CA LEU A 78 -2.63 6.38 -19.56
C LEU A 78 -2.71 6.65 -21.08
N ARG A 79 -2.94 5.61 -21.89
CA ARG A 79 -3.00 5.67 -23.37
C ARG A 79 -1.72 6.22 -23.99
N LEU A 80 -0.58 5.92 -23.36
CA LEU A 80 0.74 6.29 -23.84
C LEU A 80 1.31 5.20 -24.76
N LYS A 81 2.34 5.54 -25.55
CA LYS A 81 3.02 4.58 -26.41
C LYS A 81 3.73 3.53 -25.57
N LYS A 82 3.74 2.26 -25.99
CA LYS A 82 4.45 1.17 -25.29
C LYS A 82 5.96 1.44 -25.12
N THR A 83 6.54 2.27 -25.98
CA THR A 83 7.95 2.70 -25.93
C THR A 83 8.22 3.83 -24.93
N THR A 84 7.19 4.31 -24.23
CA THR A 84 7.34 5.37 -23.23
C THR A 84 8.28 4.92 -22.11
N LYS A 85 9.32 5.73 -21.88
CA LYS A 85 10.29 5.49 -20.81
C LYS A 85 9.76 5.99 -19.47
N VAL A 86 9.90 5.17 -18.44
CA VAL A 86 9.65 5.56 -17.05
C VAL A 86 10.90 6.22 -16.49
N VAL A 87 10.86 7.53 -16.24
CA VAL A 87 12.01 8.31 -15.76
C VAL A 87 11.66 9.07 -14.49
N GLY A 88 12.60 9.11 -13.53
CA GLY A 88 12.43 9.84 -12.27
C GLY A 88 13.28 9.29 -11.13
N SER A 89 13.41 10.08 -10.07
CA SER A 89 14.26 9.76 -8.91
C SER A 89 13.59 8.85 -7.88
N THR A 90 12.26 8.91 -7.76
CA THR A 90 11.44 8.11 -6.83
C THR A 90 10.24 7.52 -7.55
N GLY A 91 9.56 6.53 -6.96
CA GLY A 91 8.32 5.98 -7.52
C GLY A 91 7.25 7.06 -7.74
N TYR A 92 7.12 7.98 -6.78
CA TYR A 92 6.22 9.12 -6.89
C TYR A 92 6.59 10.05 -8.06
N ASP A 93 7.87 10.43 -8.21
CA ASP A 93 8.33 11.28 -9.32
C ASP A 93 8.13 10.61 -10.68
N LYS A 94 8.40 9.31 -10.77
CA LYS A 94 8.17 8.51 -11.98
C LYS A 94 6.69 8.51 -12.38
N LEU A 95 5.77 8.23 -11.46
CA LEU A 95 4.33 8.28 -11.76
C LEU A 95 3.87 9.70 -12.11
N LYS A 96 4.32 10.71 -11.38
CA LYS A 96 4.01 12.12 -11.68
C LYS A 96 4.42 12.50 -13.11
N LYS A 97 5.63 12.10 -13.54
CA LYS A 97 6.13 12.34 -14.89
C LYS A 97 5.34 11.57 -15.95
N LEU A 98 5.00 10.31 -15.71
CA LEU A 98 4.15 9.52 -16.63
C LEU A 98 2.78 10.16 -16.82
N TYR A 99 2.09 10.52 -15.73
CA TYR A 99 0.79 11.18 -15.81
C TYR A 99 0.87 12.50 -16.58
N ARG A 100 1.93 13.29 -16.35
CA ARG A 100 2.15 14.55 -17.08
C ARG A 100 2.29 14.33 -18.58
N GLN A 101 2.96 13.27 -19.03
CA GLN A 101 3.06 12.93 -20.47
C GLN A 101 1.70 12.62 -21.09
N ALA A 102 0.73 12.18 -20.30
CA ALA A 102 -0.66 11.95 -20.73
C ALA A 102 -1.56 13.18 -20.53
N ASN A 103 -0.99 14.37 -20.29
CA ASN A 103 -1.71 15.60 -19.93
C ASN A 103 -2.62 15.43 -18.70
N ARG A 104 -2.20 14.60 -17.73
CA ARG A 104 -2.89 14.36 -16.46
C ARG A 104 -1.98 14.71 -15.29
N VAL A 105 -2.57 14.83 -14.11
CA VAL A 105 -1.84 15.05 -12.87
C VAL A 105 -2.05 13.86 -11.95
N TYR A 106 -0.96 13.31 -11.42
CA TYR A 106 -1.01 12.31 -10.35
C TYR A 106 -1.07 13.02 -9.00
N TYR A 107 -2.11 12.72 -8.21
CA TYR A 107 -2.33 13.29 -6.88
C TYR A 107 -2.32 12.18 -5.82
N LYS A 108 -1.48 12.33 -4.79
CA LYS A 108 -1.56 11.48 -3.59
C LYS A 108 -2.88 11.74 -2.86
N GLY A 109 -3.46 10.69 -2.28
CA GLY A 109 -4.70 10.79 -1.50
C GLY A 109 -5.99 10.85 -2.32
N MET A 110 -5.91 10.97 -3.64
CA MET A 110 -7.06 10.80 -4.52
C MET A 110 -7.29 9.32 -4.83
N ARG A 111 -8.56 8.90 -4.79
CA ARG A 111 -8.96 7.53 -5.11
C ARG A 111 -8.67 7.25 -6.59
N SER A 112 -7.78 6.29 -6.87
CA SER A 112 -7.34 5.93 -8.23
C SER A 112 -7.90 4.58 -8.68
N ASN A 113 -9.22 4.39 -8.56
CA ASN A 113 -9.87 3.11 -8.87
C ASN A 113 -9.50 2.61 -10.28
N GLY A 114 -9.59 3.48 -11.29
CA GLY A 114 -9.33 3.08 -12.67
C GLY A 114 -7.89 2.63 -12.96
N MET A 115 -6.88 3.17 -12.26
CA MET A 115 -5.50 2.72 -12.45
C MET A 115 -5.25 1.39 -11.72
N VAL A 116 -5.71 1.30 -10.47
CA VAL A 116 -5.50 0.10 -9.63
C VAL A 116 -6.17 -1.12 -10.25
N GLU A 117 -7.35 -0.95 -10.85
CA GLU A 117 -8.06 -2.01 -11.58
C GLU A 117 -7.31 -2.55 -12.83
N LYS A 118 -6.29 -1.83 -13.31
CA LYS A 118 -5.47 -2.25 -14.46
C LYS A 118 -4.15 -2.86 -14.07
N LEU A 119 -3.78 -2.82 -12.79
CA LEU A 119 -2.53 -3.41 -12.33
C LEU A 119 -2.63 -4.93 -12.27
N ASP A 120 -1.56 -5.58 -12.71
CA ASP A 120 -1.30 -6.99 -12.45
C ASP A 120 -0.81 -7.14 -11.01
N ILE A 121 -1.77 -7.41 -10.11
CA ILE A 121 -1.50 -7.53 -8.67
C ILE A 121 -0.62 -8.75 -8.39
N ASP A 122 -0.75 -9.84 -9.13
CA ASP A 122 0.06 -11.06 -8.93
C ASP A 122 1.53 -10.80 -9.26
N LYS A 123 1.79 -10.13 -10.39
CA LYS A 123 3.13 -9.69 -10.78
C LYS A 123 3.77 -8.77 -9.75
N ILE A 124 3.00 -7.78 -9.26
CA ILE A 124 3.49 -6.85 -8.22
C ILE A 124 3.75 -7.61 -6.92
N SER A 125 2.80 -8.43 -6.50
CA SER A 125 2.84 -9.26 -5.29
C SER A 125 4.06 -10.17 -5.24
N LEU A 126 4.41 -10.80 -6.37
CA LEU A 126 5.61 -11.62 -6.51
C LEU A 126 6.89 -10.77 -6.45
N ALA A 127 6.91 -9.62 -7.13
CA ALA A 127 8.08 -8.75 -7.15
C ALA A 127 8.41 -8.14 -5.77
N VAL A 128 7.39 -7.91 -4.93
CA VAL A 128 7.55 -7.36 -3.58
C VAL A 128 7.38 -8.40 -2.47
N LYS A 129 7.54 -9.69 -2.79
CA LYS A 129 7.22 -10.79 -1.89
C LYS A 129 7.86 -10.69 -0.51
N ASP A 130 9.10 -10.21 -0.42
CA ASP A 130 9.81 -10.06 0.86
C ASP A 130 9.15 -9.03 1.78
N GLN A 131 8.54 -7.99 1.19
CA GLN A 131 7.84 -6.94 1.93
C GLN A 131 6.43 -7.39 2.35
N LEU A 132 5.81 -8.28 1.56
CA LEU A 132 4.51 -8.88 1.83
C LEU A 132 4.60 -10.18 2.65
N ALA A 133 5.79 -10.71 2.89
CA ALA A 133 6.02 -11.94 3.64
C ALA A 133 5.27 -12.03 5.00
N PRO A 134 5.20 -10.95 5.82
CA PRO A 134 4.42 -10.99 7.06
C PRO A 134 2.93 -11.28 6.83
N LEU A 135 2.37 -10.77 5.73
CA LEU A 135 0.98 -10.99 5.34
C LEU A 135 0.76 -12.42 4.85
N TYR A 136 1.62 -12.91 3.95
CA TYR A 136 1.51 -14.26 3.41
C TYR A 136 1.59 -15.33 4.50
N LYS A 137 2.49 -15.15 5.46
CA LYS A 137 2.63 -16.06 6.61
C LYS A 137 1.34 -16.18 7.42
N ILE A 138 0.55 -15.12 7.53
CA ILE A 138 -0.72 -15.13 8.27
C ILE A 138 -1.84 -15.74 7.45
N LEU A 139 -1.85 -15.48 6.15
CA LEU A 139 -2.85 -16.01 5.25
C LEU A 139 -2.60 -17.48 4.87
N GLY A 140 -1.48 -18.07 5.31
CA GLY A 140 -1.09 -19.43 4.95
C GLY A 140 -0.71 -19.58 3.48
N VAL A 141 -0.31 -18.49 2.81
CA VAL A 141 0.08 -18.49 1.40
C VAL A 141 1.53 -18.98 1.28
N THR A 142 1.73 -20.01 0.47
CA THR A 142 3.07 -20.51 0.12
C THR A 142 3.47 -19.91 -1.22
N ILE A 143 4.66 -19.30 -1.31
CA ILE A 143 5.18 -18.59 -2.48
C ILE A 143 6.52 -19.21 -2.87
#